data_AF-A0A2E5HQH9-F1
#
_entry.id   AF-A0A2E5HQH9-F1
#
_cell.length_a   1.000
_cell.length_b   1.000
_cell.length_c   1.000
_cell.angle_alpha   90.00
_cell.angle_beta   90.00
_cell.angle_gamma   90.00
#
_symmetry.space_group_name_H-M   'P 1'
#
loop_
_entity.id
_entity.type
_entity.pdbx_description
1 polymer ?
#
loop_
_entity_poly.entity_id
_entity_poly.type
_entity_poly.pdbx_seq_one_letter_code
_entity_poly.pdbx_strand_id
1 'polypeptide(L)'
;MLWACGDDDTGSDDTSSNSTSNSTSNSTSSNSTSSNTTGGTMVGGVEMCTAFTSCGGDPTGTWSVDAFCTDLGLESNDEVIPGCDGDLLEPGGFDVEGTVVFNGDNTYETTITSSLTIHLTVPVSCLMGGACSDLETSLNEEADVWSCAESGDKCECDNAQMETSVEPGSWATDGDMITLTPDDTESEPSTGVFCVNGGSMSFFEDGADGPLQIEFSKQ
;
A
#
# COMPACT_ATOMS: atom_id res chain seq x y z
N MET A 1 -8.26 -3.34 18.10
CA MET A 1 -9.31 -4.37 18.00
C MET A 1 -8.85 -5.26 16.86
N LEU A 2 -8.34 -6.46 17.19
CA LEU A 2 -7.77 -7.41 16.23
C LEU A 2 -8.89 -7.97 15.35
N TRP A 3 -8.74 -7.87 14.03
CA TRP A 3 -9.40 -8.79 13.11
C TRP A 3 -8.33 -9.70 12.53
N ALA A 4 -8.28 -10.92 13.07
CA ALA A 4 -7.61 -12.04 12.45
C ALA A 4 -8.62 -12.69 11.51
N CYS A 5 -8.30 -12.73 10.21
CA CYS A 5 -9.03 -13.56 9.26
C CYS A 5 -8.66 -15.01 9.57
N GLY A 6 -9.64 -15.81 9.99
CA GLY A 6 -9.44 -17.21 10.33
C GLY A 6 -9.19 -18.06 9.08
N ASP A 7 -8.25 -18.98 9.19
CA ASP A 7 -8.08 -20.10 8.27
C ASP A 7 -9.36 -20.95 8.24
N ASP A 8 -10.13 -20.89 7.16
CA ASP A 8 -11.22 -21.83 6.90
C ASP A 8 -10.63 -23.11 6.25
N ASP A 9 -10.31 -24.08 7.12
CA ASP A 9 -10.06 -25.48 6.77
C ASP A 9 -11.24 -26.04 5.94
N THR A 10 -11.01 -26.29 4.66
CA THR A 10 -11.98 -26.95 3.76
C THR A 10 -12.01 -28.46 4.02
N GLY A 11 -12.74 -28.86 5.06
CA GLY A 11 -13.19 -30.23 5.27
C GLY A 11 -14.32 -30.60 4.29
N SER A 12 -14.01 -31.51 3.37
CA SER A 12 -14.99 -32.17 2.51
C SER A 12 -15.76 -33.24 3.28
N ASP A 13 -17.10 -33.20 3.23
CA ASP A 13 -17.94 -34.40 3.41
C ASP A 13 -19.28 -34.24 2.66
N ASP A 14 -19.55 -35.22 1.80
CA ASP A 14 -20.82 -35.48 1.12
C ASP A 14 -21.98 -35.64 2.13
N THR A 15 -23.22 -35.23 1.78
CA THR A 15 -24.44 -36.06 1.87
C THR A 15 -25.69 -35.29 1.36
N SER A 16 -26.44 -36.00 0.52
CA SER A 16 -27.72 -35.71 -0.14
C SER A 16 -28.93 -35.32 0.74
N SER A 17 -29.86 -34.60 0.10
CA SER A 17 -31.34 -34.73 0.20
C SER A 17 -32.18 -33.78 1.10
N ASN A 18 -32.98 -32.95 0.39
CA ASN A 18 -34.45 -32.84 0.46
C ASN A 18 -35.17 -31.81 1.37
N SER A 19 -36.10 -31.08 0.71
CA SER A 19 -37.36 -30.44 1.17
C SER A 19 -37.39 -29.29 2.19
N THR A 20 -37.84 -28.14 1.66
CA THR A 20 -38.96 -27.27 2.13
C THR A 20 -39.16 -27.07 3.63
N SER A 21 -39.02 -25.82 4.12
CA SER A 21 -40.12 -25.05 4.73
C SER A 21 -39.70 -23.67 5.23
N ASN A 22 -40.62 -22.73 4.98
CA ASN A 22 -40.80 -21.38 5.48
C ASN A 22 -40.52 -21.22 6.99
N SER A 23 -39.79 -20.18 7.40
CA SER A 23 -39.90 -19.56 8.74
C SER A 23 -39.32 -18.14 8.76
N THR A 24 -40.22 -17.18 8.97
CA THR A 24 -39.97 -15.81 9.41
C THR A 24 -39.25 -15.81 10.74
N SER A 25 -38.17 -15.03 10.89
CA SER A 25 -37.69 -14.57 12.20
C SER A 25 -36.94 -13.25 12.09
N ASN A 26 -37.44 -12.34 12.90
CA ASN A 26 -37.02 -10.97 13.19
C ASN A 26 -35.76 -11.00 14.07
N SER A 27 -34.72 -10.22 13.76
CA SER A 27 -33.62 -9.90 14.69
C SER A 27 -32.94 -8.60 14.23
N THR A 28 -33.23 -7.49 14.89
CA THR A 28 -32.41 -6.83 15.91
C THR A 28 -31.21 -6.08 15.34
N SER A 29 -31.42 -4.77 15.20
CA SER A 29 -30.46 -3.75 14.83
C SER A 29 -29.19 -3.84 15.69
N SER A 30 -28.06 -4.09 15.03
CA SER A 30 -26.73 -3.93 15.62
C SER A 30 -26.25 -2.53 15.28
N ASN A 31 -25.96 -1.77 16.33
CA ASN A 31 -25.50 -0.39 16.28
C ASN A 31 -24.00 -0.42 15.93
N SER A 32 -23.65 -0.30 14.66
CA SER A 32 -22.27 -0.21 14.20
C SER A 32 -21.70 1.14 14.60
N THR A 33 -20.78 1.15 15.56
CA THR A 33 -19.97 2.32 15.90
C THR A 33 -18.95 2.54 14.80
N SER A 34 -19.28 3.42 13.85
CA SER A 34 -18.37 3.97 12.86
C SER A 34 -17.24 4.69 13.58
N SER A 35 -16.09 4.04 13.64
CA SER A 35 -14.84 4.67 14.05
C SER A 35 -14.22 5.23 12.78
N ASN A 36 -14.41 6.53 12.53
CA ASN A 36 -13.67 7.25 11.50
C ASN A 36 -12.21 7.30 11.95
N THR A 37 -11.42 6.32 11.55
CA THR A 37 -9.96 6.38 11.60
C THR A 37 -9.51 6.69 10.19
N THR A 38 -9.42 7.99 9.89
CA THR A 38 -8.75 8.52 8.70
C THR A 38 -7.25 8.35 8.92
N GLY A 39 -6.60 7.49 8.14
CA GLY A 39 -5.18 7.17 8.24
C GLY A 39 -4.96 5.65 8.33
N GLY A 40 -4.66 5.02 7.20
CA GLY A 40 -4.37 3.59 7.09
C GLY A 40 -2.93 3.30 7.47
N THR A 41 -2.66 3.07 8.77
CA THR A 41 -1.34 2.59 9.20
C THR A 41 -1.13 1.14 8.75
N MET A 42 -0.12 0.90 7.90
CA MET A 42 0.32 -0.47 7.61
C MET A 42 0.89 -1.10 8.89
N VAL A 43 0.30 -2.22 9.33
CA VAL A 43 0.84 -3.04 10.41
C VAL A 43 1.75 -4.08 9.75
N GLY A 44 3.06 -3.97 9.95
CA GLY A 44 4.11 -4.74 9.27
C GLY A 44 3.98 -6.27 9.38
N GLY A 45 3.12 -6.84 8.56
CA GLY A 45 3.11 -8.23 8.15
C GLY A 45 2.94 -8.25 6.64
N VAL A 46 3.80 -9.00 5.95
CA VAL A 46 3.77 -9.27 4.50
C VAL A 46 2.55 -10.10 4.09
N GLU A 47 1.35 -9.69 4.52
CA GLU A 47 0.12 -10.14 3.89
C GLU A 47 0.14 -9.57 2.48
N MET A 48 0.62 -10.41 1.55
CA MET A 48 0.75 -10.10 0.12
C MET A 48 -0.54 -9.45 -0.35
N CYS A 49 -0.44 -8.42 -1.18
CA CYS A 49 -1.60 -7.73 -1.75
C CYS A 49 -2.47 -8.75 -2.50
N THR A 50 -3.51 -9.24 -1.83
CA THR A 50 -4.33 -10.32 -2.37
C THR A 50 -5.31 -9.72 -3.36
N ALA A 51 -5.24 -10.17 -4.61
CA ALA A 51 -6.21 -9.78 -5.62
C ALA A 51 -7.65 -9.97 -5.11
N PHE A 52 -8.51 -8.99 -5.35
CA PHE A 52 -9.93 -9.06 -5.03
C PHE A 52 -10.75 -9.55 -6.22
N THR A 53 -12.02 -9.89 -5.98
CA THR A 53 -12.95 -10.19 -7.07
C THR A 53 -13.39 -8.89 -7.73
N SER A 54 -12.89 -8.63 -8.93
CA SER A 54 -13.24 -7.48 -9.76
C SER A 54 -14.72 -7.49 -10.13
N CYS A 55 -15.31 -6.31 -10.26
CA CYS A 55 -16.72 -6.15 -10.61
C CYS A 55 -17.00 -5.02 -11.63
N GLY A 56 -15.96 -4.26 -12.00
CA GLY A 56 -16.08 -3.08 -12.83
C GLY A 56 -16.96 -2.01 -12.21
N GLY A 57 -17.67 -1.26 -13.05
CA GLY A 57 -18.57 -0.19 -12.65
C GLY A 57 -18.24 1.15 -13.32
N ASP A 58 -18.91 2.21 -12.88
CA ASP A 58 -18.63 3.58 -13.33
C ASP A 58 -17.68 4.25 -12.32
N PRO A 59 -16.41 4.53 -12.70
CA PRO A 59 -15.45 5.15 -11.79
C PRO A 59 -15.72 6.65 -11.58
N THR A 60 -16.65 7.27 -12.32
CA THR A 60 -16.87 8.72 -12.26
C THR A 60 -17.16 9.23 -10.83
N GLY A 61 -16.38 10.22 -10.41
CA GLY A 61 -16.49 10.84 -9.10
C GLY A 61 -15.15 11.28 -8.51
N THR A 62 -15.20 11.73 -7.26
CA THR A 62 -14.02 12.05 -6.47
C THR A 62 -13.86 11.00 -5.38
N TRP A 63 -12.66 10.44 -5.29
CA TRP A 63 -12.31 9.32 -4.44
C TRP A 63 -11.13 9.73 -3.56
N SER A 64 -11.16 9.38 -2.27
CA SER A 64 -10.03 9.51 -1.35
C SER A 64 -9.37 8.16 -1.16
N VAL A 65 -8.04 8.11 -1.07
CA VAL A 65 -7.31 6.89 -0.69
C VAL A 65 -7.62 6.56 0.77
N ASP A 66 -8.12 5.35 1.01
CA ASP A 66 -8.43 4.83 2.35
C ASP A 66 -7.34 3.84 2.82
N ALA A 67 -6.88 2.99 1.92
CA ALA A 67 -5.85 1.99 2.19
C ALA A 67 -5.07 1.67 0.92
N PHE A 68 -3.87 1.14 1.12
CA PHE A 68 -2.95 0.83 0.05
C PHE A 68 -2.12 -0.40 0.45
N CYS A 69 -1.76 -1.23 -0.52
CA CYS A 69 -0.84 -2.34 -0.38
C CYS A 69 0.09 -2.36 -1.60
N THR A 70 1.39 -2.46 -1.34
CA THR A 70 2.40 -2.74 -2.36
C THR A 70 3.51 -3.58 -1.77
N ASP A 71 4.22 -4.30 -2.63
CA ASP A 71 5.57 -4.74 -2.32
C ASP A 71 6.53 -3.56 -2.53
N LEU A 72 7.34 -3.22 -1.51
CA LEU A 72 8.34 -2.16 -1.62
C LEU A 72 9.71 -2.70 -2.08
N GLY A 73 9.84 -4.02 -2.23
CA GLY A 73 11.10 -4.66 -2.60
C GLY A 73 12.22 -4.51 -1.56
N LEU A 74 11.91 -3.99 -0.36
CA LEU A 74 12.88 -3.73 0.70
C LEU A 74 13.33 -4.99 1.45
N GLU A 75 12.74 -6.15 1.15
CA GLU A 75 13.11 -7.43 1.77
C GLU A 75 14.42 -8.05 1.22
N SER A 76 15.16 -7.31 0.39
CA SER A 76 16.46 -7.77 -0.08
C SER A 76 17.43 -7.86 1.10
N ASN A 77 17.91 -9.08 1.40
CA ASN A 77 19.11 -9.32 2.23
C ASN A 77 20.41 -8.82 1.55
N ASP A 78 20.29 -7.83 0.68
CA ASP A 78 21.43 -7.25 -0.01
C ASP A 78 22.13 -6.33 1.00
N GLU A 79 23.44 -6.52 1.17
CA GLU A 79 24.29 -5.62 1.94
C GLU A 79 24.07 -4.19 1.42
N VAL A 80 23.53 -3.32 2.28
CA VAL A 80 23.44 -1.88 2.02
C VAL A 80 24.85 -1.31 2.01
N ILE A 81 25.68 -1.79 2.93
CA ILE A 81 27.09 -1.45 3.05
C ILE A 81 27.92 -2.65 2.62
N PRO A 82 28.56 -2.62 1.43
CA PRO A 82 29.37 -3.74 0.95
C PRO A 82 30.46 -4.17 1.95
N GLY A 83 30.45 -5.44 2.36
CA GLY A 83 31.37 -6.00 3.34
C GLY A 83 31.05 -5.72 4.80
N CYS A 84 29.86 -5.23 5.12
CA CYS A 84 29.33 -5.08 6.46
C CYS A 84 28.30 -6.17 6.77
N ASP A 85 28.77 -7.32 7.29
CA ASP A 85 27.84 -8.33 7.79
C ASP A 85 27.00 -7.77 8.96
N GLY A 86 25.68 -7.77 8.81
CA GLY A 86 24.73 -7.43 9.87
C GLY A 86 24.27 -5.97 9.88
N ASP A 87 24.50 -5.23 8.81
CA ASP A 87 23.61 -4.12 8.50
C ASP A 87 22.18 -4.63 8.25
N LEU A 88 21.21 -3.80 8.57
CA LEU A 88 19.81 -4.14 8.47
C LEU A 88 19.05 -2.92 7.98
N LEU A 89 18.42 -3.05 6.81
CA LEU A 89 17.50 -2.07 6.26
C LEU A 89 16.08 -2.56 6.50
N GLU A 90 15.29 -1.77 7.22
CA GLU A 90 13.91 -2.08 7.53
C GLU A 90 13.01 -0.89 7.14
N PRO A 91 11.82 -1.15 6.59
CA PRO A 91 10.82 -0.10 6.45
C PRO A 91 10.35 0.35 7.85
N GLY A 92 10.48 1.65 8.13
CA GLY A 92 9.92 2.30 9.31
C GLY A 92 8.45 2.68 9.18
N GLY A 93 7.93 2.65 7.97
CA GLY A 93 6.53 2.89 7.66
C GLY A 93 6.36 3.41 6.24
N PHE A 94 5.23 3.09 5.63
CA PHE A 94 4.83 3.64 4.35
C PHE A 94 3.36 4.02 4.43
N ASP A 95 3.03 5.26 4.11
CA ASP A 95 1.68 5.81 4.15
C ASP A 95 1.40 6.57 2.84
N VAL A 96 0.20 6.38 2.31
CA VAL A 96 -0.26 6.99 1.07
C VAL A 96 -1.60 7.63 1.35
N GLU A 97 -1.67 8.94 1.13
CA GLU A 97 -2.91 9.71 1.23
C GLU A 97 -3.13 10.49 -0.07
N GLY A 98 -4.38 10.78 -0.40
CA GLY A 98 -4.65 11.58 -1.58
C GLY A 98 -6.04 11.40 -2.15
N THR A 99 -6.22 11.96 -3.34
CA THR A 99 -7.50 11.96 -4.04
C THR A 99 -7.32 11.63 -5.51
N VAL A 100 -8.31 10.95 -6.08
CA VAL A 100 -8.44 10.69 -7.51
C VAL A 100 -9.79 11.21 -7.98
N VAL A 101 -9.79 12.01 -9.05
CA VAL A 101 -11.00 12.51 -9.70
C VAL A 101 -11.12 11.85 -11.06
N PHE A 102 -12.17 11.07 -11.28
CA PHE A 102 -12.54 10.55 -12.59
C PHE A 102 -13.68 11.40 -13.16
N ASN A 103 -13.40 12.20 -14.19
CA ASN A 103 -14.38 13.06 -14.85
C ASN A 103 -15.20 12.29 -15.89
N GLY A 104 -16.44 12.73 -16.12
CA GLY A 104 -17.36 12.11 -17.09
C GLY A 104 -17.00 12.33 -18.57
N ASP A 105 -15.90 13.04 -18.86
CA ASP A 105 -15.32 13.22 -20.18
C ASP A 105 -14.11 12.31 -20.45
N ASN A 106 -13.94 11.27 -19.61
CA ASN A 106 -12.84 10.31 -19.66
C ASN A 106 -11.46 10.90 -19.33
N THR A 107 -11.42 12.01 -18.59
CA THR A 107 -10.18 12.53 -17.99
C THR A 107 -10.10 12.18 -16.50
N TYR A 108 -8.89 12.09 -15.96
CA TYR A 108 -8.67 11.97 -14.53
C TYR A 108 -7.61 12.96 -14.03
N GLU A 109 -7.62 13.20 -12.73
CA GLU A 109 -6.57 13.93 -12.01
C GLU A 109 -6.33 13.22 -10.68
N THR A 110 -5.07 12.89 -10.39
CA THR A 110 -4.65 12.38 -9.08
C THR A 110 -3.89 13.45 -8.32
N THR A 111 -4.00 13.43 -7.00
CA THR A 111 -3.10 14.16 -6.10
C THR A 111 -2.80 13.22 -4.96
N ILE A 112 -1.60 12.63 -4.96
CA ILE A 112 -1.18 11.62 -4.01
C ILE A 112 0.04 12.13 -3.27
N THR A 113 0.03 12.03 -1.94
CA THR A 113 1.19 12.23 -1.10
C THR A 113 1.58 10.88 -0.52
N SER A 114 2.80 10.44 -0.79
CA SER A 114 3.40 9.27 -0.19
C SER A 114 4.44 9.69 0.84
N SER A 115 4.45 9.01 1.98
CA SER A 115 5.50 9.14 2.98
C SER A 115 6.14 7.78 3.26
N LEU A 116 7.47 7.73 3.18
CA LEU A 116 8.27 6.53 3.42
C LEU A 116 9.26 6.84 4.52
N THR A 117 9.27 6.01 5.56
CA THR A 117 10.33 6.00 6.57
C THR A 117 11.15 4.74 6.37
N ILE A 118 12.47 4.90 6.33
CA ILE A 118 13.45 3.81 6.24
C ILE A 118 14.31 3.85 7.50
N HIS A 119 14.50 2.71 8.12
CA HIS A 119 15.41 2.49 9.24
C HIS A 119 16.62 1.70 8.74
N LEU A 120 17.81 2.21 9.00
CA LEU A 120 19.06 1.54 8.72
C LEU A 120 19.84 1.36 10.03
N THR A 121 20.08 0.11 10.41
CA THR A 121 20.94 -0.23 11.53
C THR A 121 22.30 -0.69 11.02
N VAL A 122 23.38 -0.05 11.47
CA VAL A 122 24.76 -0.39 11.08
C VAL A 122 25.62 -0.69 12.30
N PRO A 123 26.24 -1.88 12.41
CA PRO A 123 27.22 -2.15 13.45
C PRO A 123 28.41 -1.19 13.39
N VAL A 124 28.85 -0.64 14.52
CA VAL A 124 30.03 0.26 14.57
C VAL A 124 31.30 -0.44 14.07
N SER A 125 31.36 -1.77 14.15
CA SER A 125 32.44 -2.56 13.55
C SER A 125 32.61 -2.36 12.05
N CYS A 126 31.53 -1.97 11.35
CA CYS A 126 31.56 -1.69 9.91
C CYS A 126 32.13 -0.32 9.56
N LEU A 127 32.20 0.61 10.53
CA LEU A 127 32.65 1.97 10.27
C LEU A 127 34.18 2.13 10.29
N MET A 128 34.94 1.04 10.42
CA MET A 128 36.41 1.05 10.48
C MET A 128 36.98 2.05 11.52
N GLY A 129 36.25 2.28 12.61
CA GLY A 129 36.60 3.24 13.67
C GLY A 129 36.06 4.66 13.48
N GLY A 130 35.25 4.91 12.43
CA GLY A 130 34.47 6.12 12.26
C GLY A 130 33.29 6.22 13.22
N ALA A 131 32.73 7.43 13.35
CA ALA A 131 31.54 7.70 14.15
C ALA A 131 30.27 7.61 13.30
N CYS A 132 29.10 7.47 13.92
CA CYS A 132 27.82 7.46 13.19
C CYS A 132 27.57 8.76 12.40
N SER A 133 28.15 9.88 12.81
CA SER A 133 28.09 11.14 12.05
C SER A 133 28.85 11.09 10.72
N ASP A 134 29.91 10.27 10.64
CA ASP A 134 30.65 10.07 9.40
C ASP A 134 29.79 9.25 8.41
N LEU A 135 29.07 8.24 8.93
CA LEU A 135 28.08 7.48 8.18
C LEU A 135 26.94 8.39 7.68
N GLU A 136 26.35 9.21 8.56
CA GLU A 136 25.31 10.18 8.19
C GLU A 136 25.77 11.10 7.06
N THR A 137 26.99 11.63 7.15
CA THR A 137 27.56 12.49 6.12
C THR A 137 27.65 11.75 4.79
N SER A 138 28.13 10.51 4.81
CA SER A 138 28.25 9.67 3.61
C SER A 138 26.89 9.34 2.98
N LEU A 139 25.88 9.01 3.79
CA LEU A 139 24.53 8.71 3.30
C LEU A 139 23.88 9.94 2.65
N ASN A 140 24.12 11.13 3.24
CA ASN A 140 23.62 12.41 2.75
C ASN A 140 24.35 12.94 1.49
N GLU A 141 25.45 12.33 1.05
CA GLU A 141 26.10 12.69 -0.22
C GLU A 141 25.37 12.09 -1.43
N GLU A 142 24.72 10.94 -1.26
CA GLU A 142 24.09 10.17 -2.34
C GLU A 142 22.56 10.38 -2.41
N ALA A 143 21.91 10.70 -1.29
CA ALA A 143 20.46 10.67 -1.16
C ALA A 143 19.88 11.81 -0.29
N ASP A 144 18.59 11.69 0.03
CA ASP A 144 17.85 12.57 0.95
C ASP A 144 18.43 12.61 2.37
N VAL A 145 17.85 13.48 3.20
CA VAL A 145 18.30 13.77 4.58
C VAL A 145 18.16 12.55 5.50
N TRP A 146 19.26 11.84 5.73
CA TRP A 146 19.46 10.87 6.79
C TRP A 146 19.81 11.54 8.12
N SER A 147 19.32 10.96 9.21
CA SER A 147 19.66 11.32 10.58
C SER A 147 20.15 10.08 11.32
N CYS A 148 21.42 10.06 11.74
CA CYS A 148 22.00 8.92 12.45
C CYS A 148 22.32 9.24 13.90
N ALA A 149 22.07 8.27 14.78
CA ALA A 149 22.43 8.35 16.19
C ALA A 149 23.18 7.10 16.65
N GLU A 150 24.12 7.29 17.58
CA GLU A 150 24.78 6.18 18.27
C GLU A 150 23.79 5.48 19.22
N SER A 151 23.69 4.16 19.10
CA SER A 151 22.89 3.30 19.97
C SER A 151 23.72 2.07 20.38
N GLY A 152 24.50 2.22 21.45
CA GLY A 152 25.36 1.13 21.94
C GLY A 152 26.53 0.83 20.99
N ASP A 153 26.53 -0.36 20.40
CA ASP A 153 27.52 -0.82 19.42
C ASP A 153 27.04 -0.69 17.97
N LYS A 154 25.99 0.11 17.75
CA LYS A 154 25.34 0.33 16.45
C LYS A 154 25.11 1.81 16.19
N CYS A 155 24.92 2.13 14.91
CA CYS A 155 24.33 3.36 14.42
C CYS A 155 22.91 3.07 13.97
N GLU A 156 21.95 3.80 14.49
CA GLU A 156 20.56 3.78 14.03
C GLU A 156 20.36 5.03 13.17
N CYS A 157 20.04 4.83 11.90
CA CYS A 157 19.86 5.88 10.92
C CYS A 157 18.43 5.88 10.40
N ASP A 158 17.78 7.04 10.44
CA ASP A 158 16.43 7.23 9.94
C ASP A 158 16.45 8.10 8.68
N ASN A 159 15.67 7.72 7.68
CA ASN A 159 15.39 8.54 6.51
C ASN A 159 13.89 8.62 6.31
N ALA A 160 13.34 9.84 6.39
CA ALA A 160 11.94 10.10 6.15
C ALA A 160 11.81 10.89 4.84
N GLN A 161 11.18 10.26 3.85
CA GLN A 161 10.88 10.85 2.55
C GLN A 161 9.39 11.16 2.47
N MET A 162 9.07 12.26 1.81
CA MET A 162 7.72 12.64 1.51
C MET A 162 7.69 13.24 0.11
N GLU A 163 6.84 12.69 -0.74
CA GLU A 163 6.65 13.13 -2.11
C GLU A 163 5.17 13.38 -2.36
N THR A 164 4.86 14.48 -3.04
CA THR A 164 3.52 14.75 -3.53
C THR A 164 3.57 14.76 -5.05
N SER A 165 2.80 13.87 -5.66
CA SER A 165 2.62 13.80 -7.10
C SER A 165 1.22 14.27 -7.50
N VAL A 166 1.16 14.98 -8.62
CA VAL A 166 -0.09 15.37 -9.28
C VAL A 166 0.00 14.90 -10.72
N GLU A 167 -0.90 13.99 -11.10
CA GLU A 167 -0.90 13.39 -12.43
C GLU A 167 -2.27 13.57 -13.09
N PRO A 168 -2.38 14.40 -14.14
CA PRO A 168 -3.53 14.41 -15.03
C PRO A 168 -3.39 13.34 -16.12
N GLY A 169 -4.53 12.87 -16.63
CA GLY A 169 -4.53 11.96 -17.77
C GLY A 169 -5.92 11.63 -18.29
N SER A 170 -5.99 10.56 -19.08
CA SER A 170 -7.25 9.99 -19.57
C SER A 170 -7.46 8.57 -19.06
N TRP A 171 -8.71 8.15 -18.95
CA TRP A 171 -9.06 6.80 -18.50
C TRP A 171 -10.06 6.14 -19.45
N ALA A 172 -10.02 4.82 -19.50
CA ALA A 172 -10.99 4.01 -20.22
C ALA A 172 -11.30 2.72 -19.46
N THR A 173 -12.51 2.18 -19.63
CA THR A 173 -12.90 0.90 -19.03
C THR A 173 -13.29 -0.12 -20.10
N ASP A 174 -12.96 -1.39 -19.86
CA ASP A 174 -13.44 -2.54 -20.63
C ASP A 174 -13.84 -3.66 -19.66
N GLY A 175 -15.15 -3.78 -19.41
CA GLY A 175 -15.68 -4.69 -18.40
C GLY A 175 -15.27 -4.28 -16.99
N ASP A 176 -14.39 -5.06 -16.38
CA ASP A 176 -13.84 -4.89 -15.03
C ASP A 176 -12.38 -4.42 -15.03
N MET A 177 -11.83 -4.07 -16.20
CA MET A 177 -10.52 -3.44 -16.34
C MET A 177 -10.67 -1.94 -16.52
N ILE A 178 -9.74 -1.20 -15.92
CA ILE A 178 -9.54 0.24 -16.12
C ILE A 178 -8.10 0.46 -16.61
N THR A 179 -7.96 1.29 -17.64
CA THR A 179 -6.66 1.76 -18.16
C THR A 179 -6.54 3.24 -17.85
N LEU A 180 -5.43 3.64 -17.23
CA LEU A 180 -5.06 5.03 -17.00
C LEU A 180 -3.93 5.38 -17.96
N THR A 181 -4.05 6.51 -18.64
CA THR A 181 -3.04 7.02 -19.58
C THR A 181 -2.65 8.42 -19.12
N PRO A 182 -1.49 8.56 -18.45
CA PRO A 182 -0.98 9.86 -18.03
C PRO A 182 -0.80 10.81 -19.23
N ASP A 183 -0.98 12.11 -19.00
CA ASP A 183 -0.71 13.14 -20.02
C ASP A 183 0.79 13.36 -20.24
N ASP A 184 1.62 12.97 -19.25
CA ASP A 184 3.06 13.00 -19.38
C ASP A 184 3.57 11.91 -20.34
N THR A 185 4.61 12.26 -21.11
CA THR A 185 5.18 11.37 -22.13
C THR A 185 6.23 10.41 -21.60
N GLU A 186 6.68 10.59 -20.35
CA GLU A 186 7.68 9.71 -19.72
C GLU A 186 7.03 8.53 -18.98
N SER A 187 5.74 8.65 -18.66
CA SER A 187 4.97 7.65 -17.94
C SER A 187 4.21 6.73 -18.90
N GLU A 188 4.32 5.41 -18.69
CA GLU A 188 3.58 4.42 -19.47
C GLU A 188 2.13 4.28 -18.96
N PRO A 189 1.16 3.92 -19.82
CA PRO A 189 -0.19 3.62 -19.38
C PRO A 189 -0.21 2.46 -18.38
N SER A 190 -0.95 2.62 -17.28
CA SER A 190 -1.22 1.55 -16.32
C SER A 190 -2.56 0.89 -16.61
N THR A 191 -2.68 -0.40 -16.33
CA THR A 191 -3.94 -1.14 -16.50
C THR A 191 -4.14 -2.10 -15.34
N GLY A 192 -5.29 -1.99 -14.69
CA GLY A 192 -5.64 -2.81 -13.54
C GLY A 192 -7.09 -3.27 -13.58
N VAL A 193 -7.40 -4.24 -12.73
CA VAL A 193 -8.79 -4.63 -12.45
C VAL A 193 -9.37 -3.73 -11.37
N PHE A 194 -10.66 -3.45 -11.46
CA PHE A 194 -11.33 -2.58 -10.49
C PHE A 194 -12.73 -3.08 -10.10
N CYS A 195 -13.24 -2.57 -8.99
CA CYS A 195 -14.60 -2.80 -8.56
C CYS A 195 -15.15 -1.55 -7.87
N VAL A 196 -16.25 -1.00 -8.39
CA VAL A 196 -17.00 0.09 -7.76
C VAL A 196 -18.25 -0.48 -7.10
N ASN A 197 -18.34 -0.34 -5.77
CA ASN A 197 -19.48 -0.81 -4.99
C ASN A 197 -20.07 0.31 -4.13
N GLY A 198 -20.96 1.09 -4.74
CA GLY A 198 -21.65 2.18 -4.05
C GLY A 198 -20.71 3.33 -3.70
N GLY A 199 -20.25 3.38 -2.45
CA GLY A 199 -19.39 4.43 -1.89
C GLY A 199 -17.91 4.06 -1.81
N SER A 200 -17.52 2.85 -2.23
CA SER A 200 -16.13 2.39 -2.24
C SER A 200 -15.69 1.96 -3.63
N MET A 201 -14.39 2.08 -3.88
CA MET A 201 -13.72 1.57 -5.08
C MET A 201 -12.45 0.83 -4.68
N SER A 202 -12.22 -0.33 -5.29
CA SER A 202 -10.97 -1.09 -5.16
C SER A 202 -10.28 -1.15 -6.53
N PHE A 203 -8.96 -0.99 -6.54
CA PHE A 203 -8.11 -1.07 -7.74
C PHE A 203 -6.94 -2.02 -7.47
N PHE A 204 -6.63 -2.88 -8.43
CA PHE A 204 -5.48 -3.79 -8.37
C PHE A 204 -4.75 -3.81 -9.70
N GLU A 205 -3.43 -3.64 -9.65
CA GLU A 205 -2.52 -3.73 -10.78
C GLU A 205 -1.40 -4.73 -10.48
N ASP A 206 -1.06 -5.56 -11.47
CA ASP A 206 0.08 -6.48 -11.40
C ASP A 206 1.22 -5.86 -12.24
N GLY A 207 1.95 -4.94 -11.61
CA GLY A 207 3.01 -4.15 -12.25
C GLY A 207 4.34 -4.89 -12.30
N ALA A 208 5.28 -4.37 -13.10
CA ALA A 208 6.64 -4.90 -13.17
C ALA A 208 7.39 -4.79 -11.83
N ASP A 209 7.03 -3.79 -11.02
CA ASP A 209 7.60 -3.52 -9.70
C ASP A 209 6.88 -4.27 -8.57
N GLY A 210 5.86 -5.08 -8.91
CA GLY A 210 5.09 -5.88 -7.96
C GLY A 210 3.59 -5.56 -7.98
N PRO A 211 2.78 -6.32 -7.22
CA PRO A 211 1.36 -6.10 -7.12
C PRO A 211 1.06 -4.83 -6.31
N LEU A 212 0.12 -4.05 -6.81
CA LEU A 212 -0.38 -2.82 -6.23
C LEU A 212 -1.87 -2.95 -5.98
N GLN A 213 -2.33 -2.67 -4.76
CA GLN A 213 -3.75 -2.58 -4.42
C GLN A 213 -4.06 -1.26 -3.73
N ILE A 214 -5.13 -0.60 -4.16
CA ILE A 214 -5.60 0.65 -3.57
C ILE A 214 -7.09 0.57 -3.29
N GLU A 215 -7.48 0.95 -2.07
CA GLU A 215 -8.87 1.09 -1.66
C GLU A 215 -9.22 2.57 -1.53
N PHE A 216 -10.38 2.94 -2.03
CA PHE A 216 -10.87 4.31 -2.02
C PHE A 216 -12.27 4.44 -1.43
N SER A 217 -12.53 5.59 -0.78
CA SER A 217 -13.88 6.04 -0.42
C SER A 217 -14.33 7.22 -1.26
N LYS A 218 -15.63 7.29 -1.57
CA LYS A 218 -16.23 8.42 -2.28
C LYS A 218 -16.35 9.64 -1.37
N GLN A 219 -15.97 10.82 -1.87
CA GLN A 219 -16.15 12.11 -1.17
C GLN A 219 -17.59 12.66 -1.25
#